data_AF-A0A7W8HBP2-F1
#
_entry.id   AF-A0A7W8HBP2-F1
#
_cell.length_a   1.000
_cell.length_b   1.000
_cell.length_c   1.000
_cell.angle_alpha   90.00
_cell.angle_beta   90.00
_cell.angle_gamma   90.00
#
_symmetry.space_group_name_H-M   'P 1'
#
loop_
_entity.id
_entity.type
_entity.pdbx_description
1 polymer ?
#
loop_
_entity_poly.entity_id
_entity_poly.type
_entity_poly.pdbx_seq_one_letter_code
_entity_poly.pdbx_strand_id
1 'polypeptide(L)'
;MRIIIVCCLFLSIIFLLLARANKSRKKTWVKAFRLKATVTRIRYSESRPSRDIIDDDKSSTEVTLGFSCLGQDYEKIREYKGILKAPSRPGIRLPILFDPATKNWCLSREARPFWILHLILAAFFLITAIAFIFRGNYILTELSDYQVEAPNLTGGIFLGILGVFVLAAAIACFIFFIPLCFRPFFDPILWSIKYVLGAFEPVEARCTGLIRKDKGEDGYSYYPLFAYTDPQRGRMQWHTSREKAKKHFRMGEIYTLYLDKKSGVCSLMPSSSEIVSIFFSIVPAVFGLFFTLSLAFVALVMFYCAVISF
;
A
#
# COMPACT_ATOMS: atom_id res chain seq x y z
N MET A 1 22.60 7.38 -29.53
CA MET A 1 23.33 8.12 -28.47
C MET A 1 22.67 9.43 -28.07
N ARG A 2 22.44 10.40 -28.99
CA ARG A 2 21.83 11.70 -28.66
C ARG A 2 20.46 11.61 -27.98
N ILE A 3 19.62 10.67 -28.42
CA ILE A 3 18.30 10.41 -27.81
C ILE A 3 18.44 9.95 -26.36
N ILE A 4 19.35 9.02 -26.06
CA ILE A 4 19.60 8.51 -24.69
C ILE A 4 20.07 9.65 -23.78
N ILE A 5 21.01 10.48 -24.25
CA ILE A 5 21.50 11.64 -23.48
C ILE A 5 20.36 12.62 -23.19
N VAL A 6 19.55 12.97 -24.18
CA VAL A 6 18.41 13.90 -24.02
C VAL A 6 17.38 13.32 -23.06
N CYS A 7 17.05 12.04 -23.17
CA CYS A 7 16.13 11.36 -22.26
C CYS A 7 16.66 11.33 -20.81
N CYS A 8 17.93 11.00 -20.60
CA CYS A 8 18.54 11.00 -19.27
C CYS A 8 18.58 12.40 -18.64
N LEU A 9 18.94 13.44 -19.41
CA LEU A 9 18.92 14.82 -18.93
C LEU A 9 17.50 15.28 -18.58
N PHE A 10 16.53 14.97 -19.42
CA PHE A 10 15.13 15.30 -19.19
C PHE A 10 14.57 14.62 -17.93
N LEU A 11 14.84 13.32 -17.77
CA LEU A 11 14.46 12.56 -16.57
C LEU A 11 15.13 13.13 -15.32
N SER A 12 16.43 13.46 -15.39
CA SER A 12 17.15 14.11 -14.29
C SER A 12 16.46 15.43 -13.87
N ILE A 13 16.12 16.30 -14.83
CA ILE A 13 15.43 17.57 -14.54
C ILE A 13 14.08 17.32 -13.86
N ILE A 14 13.28 16.37 -14.36
CA ILE A 14 12.00 16.00 -13.74
C ILE A 14 12.19 15.53 -12.29
N PHE A 15 13.15 14.62 -12.05
CA PHE A 15 13.39 14.10 -10.71
C PHE A 15 13.94 15.16 -9.76
N LEU A 16 14.73 16.13 -10.24
CA LEU A 16 15.16 17.29 -9.44
C LEU A 16 13.98 18.19 -9.07
N LEU A 17 13.07 18.46 -10.02
CA LEU A 17 11.86 19.25 -9.75
C LEU A 17 10.96 18.55 -8.71
N LEU A 18 10.75 17.24 -8.85
CA LEU A 18 10.01 16.43 -7.88
C LEU A 18 10.70 16.40 -6.51
N ALA A 19 12.02 16.25 -6.46
CA ALA A 19 12.80 16.29 -5.22
C ALA A 19 12.68 17.65 -4.53
N ARG A 20 12.76 18.76 -5.29
CA ARG A 20 12.59 20.13 -4.77
C ARG A 20 11.18 20.36 -4.23
N ALA A 21 10.15 19.97 -4.98
CA ALA A 21 8.75 20.09 -4.56
C ALA A 21 8.50 19.30 -3.27
N ASN A 22 8.96 18.04 -3.21
CA ASN A 22 8.80 17.18 -2.04
C ASN A 22 9.62 17.65 -0.83
N LYS A 23 10.82 18.23 -1.04
CA LYS A 23 11.62 18.86 0.02
C LYS A 23 10.92 20.09 0.59
N SER A 24 10.30 20.90 -0.26
CA SER A 24 9.48 22.04 0.18
C SER A 24 8.32 21.59 1.06
N ARG A 25 7.57 20.57 0.60
CA ARG A 25 6.49 19.96 1.41
C ARG A 25 7.00 19.40 2.73
N LYS A 26 8.19 18.78 2.77
CA LYS A 26 8.82 18.33 4.03
C LYS A 26 9.06 19.48 4.99
N LYS A 27 9.57 20.63 4.50
CA LYS A 27 9.86 21.81 5.34
C LYS A 27 8.62 22.29 6.11
N THR A 28 7.44 22.23 5.48
CA THR A 28 6.16 22.55 6.11
C THR A 28 5.89 21.69 7.36
N TRP A 29 6.39 20.46 7.41
CA TRP A 29 6.14 19.51 8.49
C TRP A 29 7.34 19.27 9.42
N VAL A 30 8.44 20.02 9.31
CA VAL A 30 9.64 19.81 10.15
C VAL A 30 9.36 20.10 11.63
N LYS A 31 8.51 21.09 11.92
CA LYS A 31 8.12 21.47 13.28
C LYS A 31 6.82 20.81 13.75
N ALA A 32 6.25 19.91 12.95
CA ALA A 32 4.98 19.28 13.27
C ALA A 32 5.17 18.15 14.28
N PHE A 33 4.25 18.06 15.23
CA PHE A 33 4.19 16.97 16.19
C PHE A 33 3.62 15.71 15.54
N ARG A 34 4.27 14.57 15.82
CA ARG A 34 3.78 13.25 15.44
C ARG A 34 2.82 12.77 16.52
N LEU A 35 1.54 12.77 16.23
CA LEU A 35 0.50 12.37 17.16
C LEU A 35 -0.30 11.18 16.60
N LYS A 36 -1.02 10.50 17.50
CA LYS A 36 -1.99 9.47 17.12
C LYS A 36 -3.38 10.03 17.36
N ALA A 37 -4.10 10.35 16.30
CA ALA A 37 -5.48 10.78 16.41
C ALA A 37 -6.41 9.58 16.48
N THR A 38 -7.39 9.65 17.36
CA THR A 38 -8.40 8.60 17.53
C THR A 38 -9.63 8.98 16.72
N VAL A 39 -10.14 8.05 15.92
CA VAL A 39 -11.41 8.25 15.22
C VAL A 39 -12.54 8.31 16.25
N THR A 40 -13.16 9.47 16.43
CA THR A 40 -14.26 9.68 17.38
C THR A 40 -15.60 9.36 16.74
N ARG A 41 -15.83 9.87 15.53
CA ARG A 41 -17.09 9.74 14.82
C ARG A 41 -16.85 9.45 13.34
N ILE A 42 -17.76 8.68 12.76
CA ILE A 42 -17.80 8.41 11.32
C ILE A 42 -19.23 8.68 10.85
N ARG A 43 -19.37 9.44 9.78
CA ARG A 43 -20.64 9.73 9.13
C ARG A 43 -20.54 9.34 7.66
N TYR A 44 -21.37 8.40 7.26
CA TYR A 44 -21.44 7.94 5.88
C TYR A 44 -22.47 8.76 5.11
N SER A 45 -22.07 9.27 3.96
CA SER A 45 -22.94 9.86 2.95
C SER A 45 -23.08 8.86 1.80
N GLU A 46 -24.08 8.00 1.91
CA GLU A 46 -24.29 6.88 0.99
C GLU A 46 -25.06 7.33 -0.25
N SER A 47 -24.49 7.09 -1.44
CA SER A 47 -25.20 7.22 -2.71
C SER A 47 -25.77 5.85 -3.11
N ARG A 48 -27.10 5.71 -3.09
CA ARG A 48 -27.79 4.46 -3.39
C ARG A 48 -28.47 4.52 -4.76
N PRO A 49 -27.87 3.93 -5.82
CA PRO A 49 -28.56 3.76 -7.11
C PRO A 49 -29.72 2.75 -7.02
N SER A 50 -29.68 1.82 -6.06
CA SER A 50 -30.75 0.86 -5.78
C SER A 50 -30.83 0.63 -4.27
N ARG A 51 -31.97 0.12 -3.78
CA ARG A 51 -32.19 -0.10 -2.34
C ARG A 51 -31.07 -0.92 -1.70
N ASP A 52 -30.61 -1.96 -2.40
CA ASP A 52 -29.65 -2.94 -1.90
C ASP A 52 -28.19 -2.60 -2.25
N ILE A 53 -27.96 -1.62 -3.13
CA ILE A 53 -26.63 -1.33 -3.70
C ILE A 53 -26.22 0.10 -3.35
N ILE A 54 -25.04 0.24 -2.76
CA ILE A 54 -24.40 1.52 -2.43
C ILE A 54 -23.25 1.72 -3.41
N ASP A 55 -23.17 2.88 -4.07
CA ASP A 55 -22.11 3.19 -5.02
C ASP A 55 -20.91 3.83 -4.29
N ASP A 56 -19.77 3.14 -4.23
CA ASP A 56 -18.57 3.62 -3.51
C ASP A 56 -18.01 4.91 -4.15
N ASP A 57 -18.00 5.01 -5.47
CA ASP A 57 -17.35 6.12 -6.18
C ASP A 57 -18.15 7.42 -6.04
N LYS A 58 -19.46 7.31 -5.85
CA LYS A 58 -20.37 8.45 -5.59
C LYS A 58 -20.62 8.71 -4.10
N SER A 59 -20.21 7.80 -3.22
CA SER A 59 -20.38 7.97 -1.78
C SER A 59 -19.21 8.75 -1.17
N SER A 60 -19.44 9.39 -0.04
CA SER A 60 -18.38 10.01 0.76
C SER A 60 -18.50 9.64 2.23
N THR A 61 -17.36 9.67 2.92
CA THR A 61 -17.32 9.36 4.36
C THR A 61 -16.62 10.47 5.10
N GLU A 62 -17.33 11.13 6.00
CA GLU A 62 -16.76 12.10 6.92
C GLU A 62 -16.27 11.38 8.18
N VAL A 63 -15.01 11.60 8.53
CA VAL A 63 -14.38 11.02 9.70
C VAL A 63 -13.90 12.14 10.60
N THR A 64 -14.36 12.11 11.83
CA THR A 64 -13.92 13.03 12.87
C THR A 64 -12.79 12.39 13.68
N LEU A 65 -11.70 13.13 13.82
CA LEU A 65 -10.48 12.71 14.49
C LEU A 65 -10.25 13.60 15.72
N GLY A 66 -10.22 12.97 16.90
CA GLY A 66 -9.88 13.63 18.16
C GLY A 66 -8.44 13.34 18.57
N PHE A 67 -7.70 14.37 18.98
CA PHE A 67 -6.34 14.23 19.54
C PHE A 67 -6.00 15.37 20.49
N SER A 68 -5.11 15.10 21.45
CA SER A 68 -4.60 16.11 22.37
C SER A 68 -3.18 16.54 21.97
N CYS A 69 -2.91 17.84 21.99
CA CYS A 69 -1.60 18.43 21.73
C CYS A 69 -1.33 19.54 22.74
N LEU A 70 -0.22 19.43 23.49
CA LEU A 70 0.18 20.42 24.50
C LEU A 70 -0.92 20.74 25.53
N GLY A 71 -1.67 19.71 25.96
CA GLY A 71 -2.76 19.86 26.93
C GLY A 71 -4.06 20.46 26.37
N GLN A 72 -4.12 20.71 25.05
CA GLN A 72 -5.33 21.15 24.36
C GLN A 72 -5.88 20.04 23.48
N ASP A 73 -7.19 19.82 23.57
CA ASP A 73 -7.88 18.84 22.74
C ASP A 73 -8.35 19.48 21.43
N TYR A 74 -8.05 18.80 20.33
CA TYR A 74 -8.37 19.20 18.98
C TYR A 74 -9.25 18.16 18.33
N GLU A 75 -10.26 18.64 17.60
CA GLU A 75 -11.11 17.82 16.75
C GLU A 75 -10.99 18.29 15.30
N LYS A 76 -10.72 17.35 14.39
CA LYS A 76 -10.55 17.62 12.96
C LYS A 76 -11.40 16.67 12.13
N ILE A 77 -12.12 17.23 11.17
CA ILE A 77 -12.97 16.47 10.25
C ILE A 77 -12.20 16.24 8.95
N ARG A 78 -12.34 15.04 8.39
CA ARG A 78 -11.79 14.68 7.10
C ARG A 78 -12.79 13.91 6.29
N GLU A 79 -12.96 14.35 5.05
CA GLU A 79 -13.76 13.65 4.07
C GLU A 79 -12.90 12.65 3.28
N TYR A 80 -13.41 11.45 3.11
CA TYR A 80 -12.88 10.40 2.26
C TYR A 80 -13.82 10.21 1.07
N LYS A 81 -13.25 10.12 -0.14
CA LYS A 81 -13.99 9.64 -1.32
C LYS A 81 -14.20 8.13 -1.20
N GLY A 82 -15.46 7.72 -1.13
CA GLY A 82 -15.89 6.36 -0.89
C GLY A 82 -15.94 5.93 0.58
N ILE A 83 -16.54 4.77 0.78
CA ILE A 83 -16.72 4.10 2.08
C ILE A 83 -15.55 3.14 2.30
N LEU A 84 -15.09 2.44 1.27
CA LEU A 84 -14.09 1.38 1.41
C LEU A 84 -12.69 1.86 1.83
N LYS A 85 -12.36 3.12 1.54
CA LYS A 85 -11.07 3.74 1.91
C LYS A 85 -11.08 4.35 3.30
N ALA A 86 -12.25 4.56 3.88
CA ALA A 86 -12.39 5.14 5.21
C ALA A 86 -12.08 4.10 6.30
N PRO A 87 -11.65 4.53 7.50
CA PRO A 87 -11.56 3.65 8.65
C PRO A 87 -12.94 3.06 8.97
N SER A 88 -13.00 1.74 9.16
CA SER A 88 -14.29 1.04 9.31
C SER A 88 -14.95 1.16 10.68
N ARG A 89 -14.28 1.76 11.69
CA ARG A 89 -14.84 1.88 13.06
C ARG A 89 -14.25 3.05 13.86
N PRO A 90 -15.01 3.58 14.83
CA PRO A 90 -14.49 4.46 15.87
C PRO A 90 -13.45 3.78 16.77
N GLY A 91 -12.55 4.56 17.35
CA GLY A 91 -11.48 4.13 18.25
C GLY A 91 -10.17 3.73 17.55
N ILE A 92 -10.12 3.69 16.22
CA ILE A 92 -8.87 3.46 15.49
C ILE A 92 -7.93 4.65 15.69
N ARG A 93 -6.68 4.35 16.04
CA ARG A 93 -5.61 5.35 16.15
C ARG A 93 -4.87 5.49 14.83
N LEU A 94 -4.96 6.67 14.22
CA LEU A 94 -4.30 7.02 12.97
C LEU A 94 -3.10 7.94 13.24
N PRO A 95 -1.92 7.67 12.66
CA PRO A 95 -0.77 8.53 12.81
C PRO A 95 -0.95 9.82 11.99
N ILE A 96 -0.92 10.97 12.66
CA ILE A 96 -1.07 12.30 12.07
C ILE A 96 0.18 13.16 12.32
N LEU A 97 0.39 14.15 11.46
CA LEU A 97 1.28 15.27 11.70
C LEU A 97 0.42 16.50 11.96
N PHE A 98 0.69 17.21 13.07
CA PHE A 98 -0.02 18.41 13.47
C PHE A 98 0.97 19.53 13.76
N ASP A 99 0.77 20.69 13.13
CA ASP A 99 1.52 21.90 13.45
C ASP A 99 0.63 22.85 14.28
N PRO A 100 0.94 23.06 15.58
CA PRO A 100 0.13 23.92 16.44
C PRO A 100 0.22 25.40 16.07
N ALA A 101 1.29 25.84 15.39
CA ALA A 101 1.43 27.25 14.99
C ALA A 101 0.48 27.61 13.83
N THR A 102 0.39 26.74 12.83
CA THR A 102 -0.46 26.97 11.64
C THR A 102 -1.82 26.28 11.73
N LYS A 103 -2.04 25.43 12.73
CA LYS A 103 -3.21 24.53 12.90
C LYS A 103 -3.43 23.58 11.71
N ASN A 104 -2.43 23.43 10.85
CA ASN A 104 -2.45 22.51 9.73
C ASN A 104 -2.19 21.09 10.20
N TRP A 105 -2.83 20.14 9.52
CA TRP A 105 -2.72 18.75 9.87
C TRP A 105 -2.78 17.86 8.62
N CYS A 106 -2.14 16.71 8.68
CA CYS A 106 -2.22 15.71 7.61
C CYS A 106 -2.00 14.29 8.18
N LEU A 107 -2.37 13.26 7.42
CA LEU A 107 -2.00 11.90 7.77
C LEU A 107 -0.50 11.70 7.52
N SER A 108 0.17 11.00 8.45
CA SER A 108 1.62 10.74 8.34
C SER A 108 2.00 10.02 7.06
N ARG A 109 1.10 9.22 6.47
CA ARG A 109 1.34 8.50 5.20
C ARG A 109 1.42 9.44 4.00
N GLU A 110 0.67 10.54 4.01
CA GLU A 110 0.60 11.50 2.91
C GLU A 110 1.78 12.46 2.91
N ALA A 111 2.32 12.73 4.09
CA ALA A 111 3.48 13.59 4.26
C ALA A 111 4.82 12.90 4.08
N ARG A 112 4.87 11.58 3.79
CA ARG A 112 6.13 10.86 3.55
C ARG A 112 6.82 11.44 2.32
N PRO A 113 7.91 12.20 2.48
CA PRO A 113 8.56 12.82 1.36
C PRO A 113 9.60 11.83 0.84
N PHE A 114 9.34 11.19 -0.29
CA PHE A 114 10.32 10.37 -1.00
C PHE A 114 11.41 11.22 -1.69
N TRP A 115 11.67 12.43 -1.21
CA TRP A 115 12.55 13.41 -1.85
C TRP A 115 13.99 12.92 -2.00
N ILE A 116 14.49 12.13 -1.04
CA ILE A 116 15.83 11.52 -1.10
C ILE A 116 15.91 10.54 -2.27
N LEU A 117 14.88 9.70 -2.45
CA LEU A 117 14.82 8.74 -3.55
C LEU A 117 14.79 9.45 -4.91
N HIS A 118 14.01 10.53 -5.03
CA HIS A 118 13.98 11.34 -6.26
C HIS A 118 15.33 12.02 -6.51
N LEU A 119 16.04 12.47 -5.46
CA LEU A 119 17.35 13.10 -5.59
C LEU A 119 18.44 12.09 -6.00
N ILE A 120 18.43 10.88 -5.42
CA ILE A 120 19.34 9.79 -5.82
C ILE A 120 19.10 9.44 -7.30
N LEU A 121 17.84 9.33 -7.71
CA LEU A 121 17.47 8.99 -9.08
C LEU A 121 17.86 10.10 -10.08
N ALA A 122 17.70 11.36 -9.70
CA ALA A 122 18.20 12.49 -10.48
C ALA A 122 19.73 12.45 -10.64
N ALA A 123 20.47 12.23 -9.55
CA ALA A 123 21.92 12.14 -9.59
C ALA A 123 22.38 10.99 -10.48
N PHE A 124 21.74 9.83 -10.41
CA PHE A 124 22.00 8.70 -11.29
C PHE A 124 21.86 9.08 -12.76
N PHE A 125 20.70 9.62 -13.17
CA PHE A 125 20.48 10.02 -14.57
C PHE A 125 21.43 11.11 -15.05
N LEU A 126 21.81 12.06 -14.17
CA LEU A 126 22.78 13.10 -14.49
C LEU A 126 24.18 12.53 -14.72
N ILE A 127 24.66 11.65 -13.83
CA ILE A 127 25.96 11.00 -13.94
C ILE A 127 26.01 10.15 -15.21
N THR A 128 24.96 9.40 -15.50
CA THR A 128 24.85 8.62 -16.75
C THR A 128 24.90 9.54 -17.98
N ALA A 129 24.14 10.63 -18.00
CA ALA A 129 24.17 11.58 -19.11
C ALA A 129 25.57 12.19 -19.32
N ILE A 130 26.26 12.58 -18.24
CA ILE A 130 27.62 13.11 -18.28
C ILE A 130 28.60 12.05 -18.84
N ALA A 131 28.51 10.81 -18.36
CA ALA A 131 29.35 9.72 -18.86
C ALA A 131 29.17 9.49 -20.37
N PHE A 132 27.92 9.48 -20.85
CA PHE A 132 27.62 9.35 -22.29
C PHE A 132 28.03 10.57 -23.11
N ILE A 133 28.06 11.78 -22.54
CA ILE A 133 28.54 13.00 -23.23
C ILE A 133 30.06 12.95 -23.43
N PHE A 134 30.82 12.57 -22.39
CA PHE A 134 32.29 12.62 -22.46
C PHE A 134 32.91 11.40 -23.15
N ARG A 135 32.38 10.19 -22.92
CA ARG A 135 32.96 8.94 -23.42
C ARG A 135 31.90 7.97 -23.96
N GLY A 136 30.76 8.47 -24.44
CA GLY A 136 29.65 7.62 -24.87
C GLY A 136 30.04 6.56 -25.90
N ASN A 137 30.84 6.90 -26.92
CA ASN A 137 31.24 5.94 -27.95
C ASN A 137 32.13 4.85 -27.35
N TYR A 138 33.10 5.23 -26.52
CA TYR A 138 34.00 4.32 -25.81
C TYR A 138 33.24 3.39 -24.85
N ILE A 139 32.30 3.94 -24.06
CA ILE A 139 31.44 3.18 -23.15
C ILE A 139 30.59 2.17 -23.93
N LEU A 140 30.02 2.56 -25.07
CA LEU A 140 29.23 1.64 -25.91
C LEU A 140 30.10 0.55 -26.54
N THR A 141 31.31 0.87 -26.99
CA THR A 141 32.25 -0.14 -27.50
C THR A 141 32.68 -1.09 -26.39
N GLU A 142 33.07 -0.61 -25.21
CA GLU A 142 33.42 -1.49 -24.09
C GLU A 142 32.21 -2.30 -23.58
N LEU A 143 30.99 -1.76 -23.57
CA LEU A 143 29.80 -2.54 -23.25
C LEU A 143 29.48 -3.60 -24.32
N SER A 144 29.77 -3.32 -25.59
CA SER A 144 29.61 -4.26 -26.69
C SER A 144 30.65 -5.39 -26.65
N ASP A 145 31.87 -5.06 -26.23
CA ASP A 145 33.00 -5.98 -26.15
C ASP A 145 33.06 -6.71 -24.80
N TYR A 146 32.13 -6.44 -23.88
CA TYR A 146 32.07 -7.13 -22.59
C TYR A 146 31.74 -8.60 -22.79
N GLN A 147 32.71 -9.46 -22.48
CA GLN A 147 32.53 -10.91 -22.38
C GLN A 147 32.86 -11.34 -20.94
N VAL A 148 32.12 -12.31 -20.42
CA VAL A 148 32.33 -12.82 -19.05
C VAL A 148 33.74 -13.41 -18.87
N GLU A 149 34.33 -13.92 -19.95
CA GLU A 149 35.69 -14.50 -19.98
C GLU A 149 36.81 -13.45 -20.12
N ALA A 150 36.48 -12.24 -20.58
CA ALA A 150 37.41 -11.11 -20.75
C ALA A 150 36.81 -9.84 -20.11
N PRO A 151 36.84 -9.75 -18.77
CA PRO A 151 36.12 -8.71 -18.06
C PRO A 151 36.72 -7.33 -18.29
N ASN A 152 35.87 -6.32 -18.38
CA ASN A 152 36.27 -4.92 -18.48
C ASN A 152 35.67 -4.09 -17.35
N LEU A 153 36.38 -3.03 -16.97
CA LEU A 153 36.01 -2.19 -15.82
C LEU A 153 34.66 -1.50 -16.02
N THR A 154 34.37 -1.02 -17.23
CA THR A 154 33.11 -0.32 -17.53
C THR A 154 31.90 -1.25 -17.45
N GLY A 155 32.01 -2.48 -17.97
CA GLY A 155 30.98 -3.51 -17.87
C GLY A 155 30.79 -3.98 -16.42
N GLY A 156 31.88 -4.13 -15.67
CA GLY A 156 31.85 -4.42 -14.24
C GLY A 156 31.09 -3.37 -13.42
N ILE A 157 31.39 -2.09 -13.63
CA ILE A 157 30.70 -0.97 -12.99
C ILE A 157 29.22 -0.95 -13.38
N PHE A 158 28.90 -1.16 -14.67
CA PHE A 158 27.53 -1.19 -15.15
C PHE A 158 26.71 -2.33 -14.52
N LEU A 159 27.27 -3.54 -14.48
CA LEU A 159 26.67 -4.71 -13.82
C LEU A 159 26.52 -4.50 -12.31
N GLY A 160 27.50 -3.89 -11.65
CA GLY A 160 27.43 -3.57 -10.23
C GLY A 160 26.28 -2.61 -9.91
N ILE A 161 26.11 -1.54 -10.71
CA ILE A 161 25.00 -0.61 -10.54
C ILE A 161 23.66 -1.27 -10.82
N LEU A 162 23.57 -2.06 -11.91
CA LEU A 162 22.37 -2.81 -12.24
C LEU A 162 22.00 -3.80 -11.12
N GLY A 163 23.00 -4.49 -10.55
CA GLY A 163 22.87 -5.39 -9.41
C GLY A 163 22.28 -4.69 -8.18
N VAL A 164 22.69 -3.45 -7.87
CA VAL A 164 22.08 -2.65 -6.78
C VAL A 164 20.60 -2.38 -7.03
N PHE A 165 20.22 -2.01 -8.25
CA PHE A 165 18.82 -1.78 -8.59
C PHE A 165 17.99 -3.07 -8.51
N VAL A 166 18.51 -4.19 -9.02
CA VAL A 166 17.84 -5.50 -8.96
C VAL A 166 17.70 -5.97 -7.52
N LEU A 167 18.72 -5.78 -6.68
CA LEU A 167 18.65 -6.09 -5.24
C LEU A 167 17.61 -5.22 -4.53
N ALA A 168 17.57 -3.92 -4.80
CA ALA A 168 16.57 -3.03 -4.24
C ALA A 168 15.15 -3.45 -4.66
N ALA A 169 14.97 -3.89 -5.91
CA ALA A 169 13.71 -4.46 -6.39
C ALA A 169 13.36 -5.76 -5.66
N ALA A 170 14.31 -6.68 -5.47
CA ALA A 170 14.11 -7.92 -4.71
C ALA A 170 13.68 -7.63 -3.26
N ILE A 171 14.32 -6.67 -2.58
CA ILE A 171 13.95 -6.24 -1.23
C ILE A 171 12.55 -5.63 -1.22
N ALA A 172 12.21 -4.79 -2.20
CA ALA A 172 10.88 -4.20 -2.31
C ALA A 172 9.81 -5.29 -2.55
N CYS A 173 10.08 -6.26 -3.41
CA CYS A 173 9.22 -7.42 -3.62
C CYS A 173 9.04 -8.23 -2.32
N PHE A 174 10.12 -8.48 -1.58
CA PHE A 174 10.05 -9.18 -0.30
C PHE A 174 9.21 -8.45 0.74
N ILE A 175 9.33 -7.12 0.85
CA ILE A 175 8.61 -6.33 1.86
C ILE A 175 7.15 -6.10 1.48
N PHE A 176 6.85 -5.87 0.20
CA PHE A 176 5.51 -5.44 -0.22
C PHE A 176 4.74 -6.50 -1.00
N PHE A 177 5.39 -7.23 -1.91
CA PHE A 177 4.74 -8.18 -2.81
C PHE A 177 4.52 -9.55 -2.13
N ILE A 178 5.53 -10.11 -1.48
CA ILE A 178 5.44 -11.40 -0.79
C ILE A 178 4.28 -11.42 0.23
N PRO A 179 4.12 -10.43 1.14
CA PRO A 179 2.99 -10.46 2.07
C PRO A 179 1.64 -10.42 1.38
N LEU A 180 1.51 -9.81 0.20
CA LEU A 180 0.28 -9.80 -0.57
C LEU A 180 -0.04 -11.19 -1.17
N CYS A 181 0.98 -11.90 -1.68
CA CYS A 181 0.82 -13.25 -2.21
C CYS A 181 0.45 -14.28 -1.13
N PHE A 182 0.99 -14.12 0.08
CA PHE A 182 0.79 -15.05 1.18
C PHE A 182 -0.45 -14.74 2.05
N ARG A 183 -0.99 -13.51 2.02
CA ARG A 183 -2.24 -13.15 2.71
C ARG A 183 -3.41 -14.10 2.46
N PRO A 184 -3.78 -14.44 1.20
CA PRO A 184 -4.92 -15.33 0.97
C PRO A 184 -4.71 -16.74 1.55
N PHE A 185 -3.46 -17.19 1.67
CA PHE A 185 -3.11 -18.45 2.32
C PHE A 185 -3.21 -18.36 3.85
N PHE A 186 -2.60 -17.34 4.46
CA PHE A 186 -2.49 -17.24 5.91
C PHE A 186 -3.75 -16.75 6.61
N ASP A 187 -4.44 -15.76 6.05
CA ASP A 187 -5.62 -15.14 6.69
C ASP A 187 -6.70 -16.13 7.15
N PRO A 188 -7.17 -17.11 6.33
CA PRO A 188 -8.17 -18.08 6.78
C PRO A 188 -7.63 -19.03 7.85
N ILE A 189 -6.35 -19.39 7.79
CA ILE A 189 -5.68 -20.24 8.78
C ILE A 189 -5.60 -19.51 10.13
N LEU A 190 -5.10 -18.26 10.13
CA LEU A 190 -5.02 -17.43 11.32
C LEU A 190 -6.39 -17.16 11.92
N TRP A 191 -7.42 -16.95 11.09
CA TRP A 191 -8.78 -16.82 11.55
C TRP A 191 -9.25 -18.10 12.27
N SER A 192 -9.01 -19.26 11.67
CA SER A 192 -9.40 -20.56 12.24
C SER A 192 -8.70 -20.84 13.58
N ILE A 193 -7.40 -20.54 13.67
CA ILE A 193 -6.64 -20.65 14.92
C ILE A 193 -7.23 -19.74 16.00
N LYS A 194 -7.50 -18.46 15.67
CA LYS A 194 -8.12 -17.52 16.62
C LYS A 194 -9.50 -17.97 17.08
N TYR A 195 -10.28 -18.57 16.18
CA TYR A 195 -11.60 -19.12 16.49
C TYR A 195 -11.51 -20.26 17.48
N VAL A 196 -10.62 -21.23 17.26
CA VAL A 196 -10.39 -22.35 18.18
C VAL A 196 -9.86 -21.86 19.53
N LEU A 197 -9.04 -20.81 19.55
CA LEU A 197 -8.55 -20.18 20.78
C LEU A 197 -9.61 -19.32 21.52
N GLY A 198 -10.86 -19.26 21.04
CA GLY A 198 -11.93 -18.50 21.69
C GLY A 198 -11.72 -16.97 21.67
N ALA A 199 -10.89 -16.48 20.74
CA ALA A 199 -10.54 -15.06 20.65
C ALA A 199 -11.68 -14.19 20.07
N PHE A 200 -12.72 -14.81 19.52
CA PHE A 200 -13.86 -14.13 18.93
C PHE A 200 -15.09 -14.15 19.84
N GLU A 201 -15.88 -13.09 19.73
CA GLU A 201 -17.24 -12.98 20.25
C GLU A 201 -18.21 -12.92 19.07
N PRO A 202 -19.20 -13.82 18.98
CA PRO A 202 -20.21 -13.79 17.93
C PRO A 202 -21.19 -12.64 18.16
N VAL A 203 -21.41 -11.83 17.13
CA VAL A 203 -22.33 -10.68 17.16
C VAL A 203 -23.28 -10.78 15.99
N GLU A 204 -24.57 -10.69 16.24
CA GLU A 204 -25.57 -10.63 15.18
C GLU A 204 -25.53 -9.27 14.49
N ALA A 205 -25.40 -9.29 13.17
CA ALA A 205 -25.32 -8.09 12.36
C ALA A 205 -26.29 -8.17 11.19
N ARG A 206 -27.01 -7.07 10.95
CA ARG A 206 -27.94 -6.95 9.84
C ARG A 206 -27.22 -6.41 8.62
N CYS A 207 -27.33 -7.10 7.49
CA CYS A 207 -26.79 -6.60 6.22
C CYS A 207 -27.62 -5.39 5.75
N THR A 208 -27.00 -4.22 5.60
CA THR A 208 -27.67 -2.96 5.22
C THR A 208 -27.55 -2.63 3.74
N GLY A 209 -26.69 -3.35 3.02
CA GLY A 209 -26.51 -3.22 1.57
C GLY A 209 -25.17 -3.78 1.09
N LEU A 210 -24.97 -3.74 -0.22
CA LEU A 210 -23.72 -4.10 -0.90
C LEU A 210 -23.06 -2.84 -1.44
N ILE A 211 -21.85 -2.54 -0.97
CA ILE A 211 -21.01 -1.48 -1.54
C ILE A 211 -20.46 -1.99 -2.86
N ARG A 212 -20.82 -1.32 -3.94
CA ARG A 212 -20.39 -1.55 -5.31
C ARG A 212 -19.25 -0.59 -5.63
N LYS A 213 -18.12 -1.14 -6.07
CA LYS A 213 -16.97 -0.39 -6.55
C LYS A 213 -16.71 -0.73 -8.01
N ASP A 214 -16.49 0.29 -8.84
CA ASP A 214 -16.14 0.10 -10.25
C ASP A 214 -14.70 -0.40 -10.39
N LYS A 215 -14.50 -1.44 -11.20
CA LYS A 215 -13.18 -1.97 -11.58
C LYS A 215 -12.78 -1.56 -13.00
N GLY A 216 -13.60 -0.81 -13.72
CA GLY A 216 -13.39 -0.49 -15.13
C GLY A 216 -13.90 -1.62 -16.03
N GLU A 217 -13.02 -2.18 -16.87
CA GLU A 217 -13.42 -3.20 -17.86
C GLU A 217 -13.86 -4.53 -17.23
N ASP A 218 -13.38 -4.85 -16.02
CA ASP A 218 -13.69 -6.10 -15.30
C ASP A 218 -15.03 -6.05 -14.52
N GLY A 219 -15.85 -5.02 -14.75
CA GLY A 219 -17.15 -4.85 -14.13
C GLY A 219 -17.11 -4.30 -12.70
N TYR A 220 -17.85 -4.93 -11.78
CA TYR A 220 -18.06 -4.39 -10.43
C TYR A 220 -17.66 -5.36 -9.33
N SER A 221 -17.06 -4.82 -8.27
CA SER A 221 -16.84 -5.52 -7.01
C SER A 221 -17.87 -5.18 -5.95
N TYR A 222 -18.26 -6.18 -5.17
CA TYR A 222 -19.26 -6.04 -4.12
C TYR A 222 -18.67 -6.33 -2.74
N TYR A 223 -18.98 -5.47 -1.78
CA TYR A 223 -18.55 -5.57 -0.38
C TYR A 223 -19.78 -5.39 0.53
N PRO A 224 -20.24 -6.43 1.24
CA PRO A 224 -21.37 -6.28 2.15
C PRO A 224 -21.06 -5.33 3.30
N LEU A 225 -22.02 -4.46 3.58
CA LEU A 225 -22.07 -3.57 4.73
C LEU A 225 -23.04 -4.14 5.76
N PHE A 226 -22.60 -4.21 7.00
CA PHE A 226 -23.35 -4.74 8.12
C PHE A 226 -23.52 -3.66 9.20
N ALA A 227 -24.69 -3.63 9.82
CA ALA A 227 -24.94 -2.86 11.03
C ALA A 227 -25.16 -3.82 12.20
N TYR A 228 -24.48 -3.55 13.32
CA TYR A 228 -24.61 -4.33 14.55
C TYR A 228 -24.65 -3.39 15.75
N THR A 229 -25.11 -3.88 16.90
CA THR A 229 -25.13 -3.12 18.15
C THR A 229 -24.03 -3.65 19.06
N ASP A 230 -23.09 -2.77 19.42
CA ASP A 230 -22.06 -3.03 20.41
C ASP A 230 -22.56 -2.50 21.77
N PRO A 231 -22.57 -3.31 22.85
CA PRO A 231 -23.04 -2.88 24.17
C PRO A 231 -22.30 -1.65 24.72
N GLN A 232 -21.02 -1.46 24.39
CA GLN A 232 -20.21 -0.35 24.88
C GLN A 232 -20.24 0.86 23.95
N ARG A 233 -20.54 0.65 22.67
CA ARG A 233 -20.33 1.68 21.64
C ARG A 233 -21.58 2.03 20.83
N GLY A 234 -22.71 1.40 21.13
CA GLY A 234 -23.98 1.62 20.46
C GLY A 234 -24.02 1.02 19.05
N ARG A 235 -24.78 1.65 18.15
CA ARG A 235 -24.91 1.16 16.77
C ARG A 235 -23.63 1.39 15.98
N MET A 236 -23.09 0.30 15.45
CA MET A 236 -21.89 0.25 14.65
C MET A 236 -22.18 -0.22 13.23
N GLN A 237 -21.32 0.19 12.30
CA GLN A 237 -21.31 -0.32 10.94
C GLN A 237 -19.94 -0.92 10.64
N TRP A 238 -19.92 -2.01 9.88
CA TRP A 238 -18.69 -2.65 9.43
C TRP A 238 -18.88 -3.18 8.02
N HIS A 239 -17.85 -3.04 7.20
CA HIS A 239 -17.79 -3.66 5.88
C HIS A 239 -16.56 -4.57 5.82
N THR A 240 -16.66 -5.61 5.00
CA THR A 240 -15.51 -6.46 4.71
C THR A 240 -14.48 -5.70 3.85
N SER A 241 -13.20 -6.02 4.04
CA SER A 241 -12.12 -5.55 3.15
C SER A 241 -11.99 -6.43 1.89
N ARG A 242 -12.69 -7.56 1.84
CA ARG A 242 -12.63 -8.54 0.75
C ARG A 242 -13.89 -8.50 -0.09
N GLU A 243 -13.70 -8.64 -1.39
CA GLU A 243 -14.78 -8.79 -2.35
C GLU A 243 -15.58 -10.08 -2.04
N LYS A 244 -16.90 -9.99 -2.14
CA LYS A 244 -17.81 -11.11 -1.99
C LYS A 244 -18.75 -11.17 -3.18
N ALA A 245 -19.17 -12.38 -3.52
CA ALA A 245 -20.13 -12.57 -4.59
C ALA A 245 -21.48 -11.94 -4.21
N LYS A 246 -22.06 -11.15 -5.14
CA LYS A 246 -23.33 -10.43 -4.94
C LYS A 246 -24.46 -11.28 -4.37
N LYS A 247 -24.54 -12.57 -4.75
CA LYS A 247 -25.63 -13.48 -4.36
C LYS A 247 -25.55 -14.00 -2.92
N HIS A 248 -24.40 -13.88 -2.24
CA HIS A 248 -24.19 -14.47 -0.91
C HIS A 248 -24.77 -13.65 0.24
N PHE A 249 -25.03 -12.35 0.02
CA PHE A 249 -25.51 -11.45 1.06
C PHE A 249 -26.72 -10.68 0.57
N ARG A 250 -27.80 -10.69 1.36
CA ARG A 250 -29.04 -10.00 1.05
C ARG A 250 -29.31 -8.92 2.09
N MET A 251 -29.81 -7.78 1.63
CA MET A 251 -30.19 -6.69 2.52
C MET A 251 -31.32 -7.14 3.46
N GLY A 252 -31.19 -6.77 4.73
CA GLY A 252 -32.19 -7.04 5.76
C GLY A 252 -31.98 -8.35 6.52
N GLU A 253 -31.25 -9.31 5.95
CA GLU A 253 -30.92 -10.58 6.62
C GLU A 253 -29.88 -10.38 7.74
N ILE A 254 -29.93 -11.26 8.73
CA ILE A 254 -29.03 -11.28 9.88
C ILE A 254 -27.93 -12.30 9.60
N TYR A 255 -26.70 -11.88 9.83
CA TYR A 255 -25.50 -12.70 9.70
C TYR A 255 -24.66 -12.59 10.97
N THR A 256 -23.95 -13.66 11.32
CA THR A 256 -23.03 -13.66 12.46
C THR A 256 -21.69 -13.06 12.05
N LEU A 257 -21.30 -11.96 12.72
CA LEU A 257 -19.95 -11.42 12.69
C LEU A 257 -19.16 -11.95 13.88
N TYR A 258 -17.85 -12.11 13.70
CA TYR A 258 -16.92 -12.51 14.74
C TYR A 258 -16.04 -11.32 15.12
N LEU A 259 -16.32 -10.75 16.28
CA LEU A 259 -15.59 -9.61 16.85
C LEU A 259 -14.37 -10.13 17.62
N ASP A 260 -13.17 -9.75 17.20
CA ASP A 260 -11.93 -10.11 17.91
C ASP A 260 -11.87 -9.35 19.24
N LYS A 261 -11.83 -10.05 20.38
CA LYS A 261 -11.84 -9.43 21.72
C LYS A 261 -10.65 -8.51 21.99
N LYS A 262 -9.50 -8.79 21.38
CA LYS A 262 -8.27 -7.99 21.59
C LYS A 262 -8.21 -6.81 20.63
N SER A 263 -8.45 -7.07 19.36
CA SER A 263 -8.30 -6.03 18.34
C SER A 263 -9.58 -5.21 18.16
N GLY A 264 -10.75 -5.73 18.54
CA GLY A 264 -12.09 -5.19 18.32
C GLY A 264 -12.49 -5.16 16.84
N VAL A 265 -11.79 -5.90 15.98
CA VAL A 265 -12.04 -5.93 14.54
C VAL A 265 -13.06 -7.02 14.26
N CYS A 266 -14.10 -6.69 13.51
CA CYS A 266 -15.06 -7.67 13.03
C CYS A 266 -14.52 -8.44 11.82
N SER A 267 -14.91 -9.70 11.74
CA SER A 267 -14.62 -10.58 10.62
C SER A 267 -15.81 -11.46 10.32
N LEU A 268 -15.91 -11.95 9.08
CA LEU A 268 -16.84 -13.01 8.72
C LEU A 268 -16.13 -14.36 8.83
N MET A 269 -16.91 -15.41 9.05
CA MET A 269 -16.41 -16.77 8.89
C MET A 269 -15.90 -16.96 7.44
N PRO A 270 -14.71 -17.58 7.25
CA PRO A 270 -14.21 -17.89 5.93
C PRO A 270 -15.24 -18.73 5.16
N SER A 271 -15.54 -18.32 3.93
CA SER A 271 -16.45 -19.10 3.08
C SER A 271 -15.76 -20.39 2.61
N SER A 272 -16.54 -21.41 2.24
CA SER A 272 -15.98 -22.66 1.68
C SER A 272 -15.09 -22.40 0.48
N SER A 273 -15.45 -21.41 -0.35
CA SER A 273 -14.61 -20.94 -1.46
C SER A 273 -13.26 -20.36 -1.01
N GLU A 274 -13.22 -19.65 0.12
CA GLU A 274 -11.96 -19.12 0.68
C GLU A 274 -11.09 -20.25 1.23
N ILE A 275 -11.68 -21.27 1.85
CA ILE A 275 -10.95 -22.46 2.31
C ILE A 275 -10.36 -23.23 1.12
N VAL A 276 -11.15 -23.45 0.07
CA VAL A 276 -10.67 -24.09 -1.16
C VAL A 276 -9.60 -23.23 -1.84
N SER A 277 -9.75 -21.90 -1.80
CA SER A 277 -8.76 -20.99 -2.39
C SER A 277 -7.38 -21.08 -1.74
N ILE A 278 -7.25 -21.62 -0.51
CA ILE A 278 -5.95 -21.84 0.13
C ILE A 278 -5.06 -22.71 -0.76
N PHE A 279 -5.60 -23.80 -1.32
CA PHE A 279 -4.86 -24.71 -2.19
C PHE A 279 -4.38 -24.01 -3.47
N PHE A 280 -5.23 -23.18 -4.08
CA PHE A 280 -4.87 -22.42 -5.28
C PHE A 280 -3.96 -21.23 -4.98
N SER A 281 -4.03 -20.68 -3.77
CA SER A 281 -3.21 -19.54 -3.32
C SER A 281 -1.75 -19.90 -3.13
N ILE A 282 -1.43 -21.20 -3.03
CA ILE A 282 -0.04 -21.69 -3.00
C ILE A 282 0.67 -21.33 -4.32
N VAL A 283 -0.02 -21.38 -5.47
CA VAL A 283 0.61 -21.13 -6.77
C VAL A 283 1.15 -19.70 -6.88
N PRO A 284 0.36 -18.63 -6.65
CA PRO A 284 0.88 -17.27 -6.60
C PRO A 284 1.93 -17.04 -5.52
N ALA A 285 1.82 -17.72 -4.36
CA ALA A 285 2.78 -17.60 -3.28
C ALA A 285 4.16 -18.19 -3.65
N VAL A 286 4.17 -19.40 -4.21
CA VAL A 286 5.38 -20.06 -4.71
C VAL A 286 5.97 -19.28 -5.87
N PHE A 287 5.14 -18.82 -6.82
CA PHE A 287 5.60 -17.97 -7.93
C PHE A 287 6.24 -16.68 -7.42
N GLY A 288 5.59 -15.98 -6.48
CA GLY A 288 6.12 -14.73 -5.94
C GLY A 288 7.43 -14.93 -5.16
N LEU A 289 7.54 -16.04 -4.43
CA LEU A 289 8.77 -16.43 -3.75
C LEU A 289 9.88 -16.75 -4.75
N PHE A 290 9.60 -17.57 -5.77
CA PHE A 290 10.56 -17.90 -6.82
C PHE A 290 11.02 -16.66 -7.58
N PHE A 291 10.10 -15.77 -7.95
CA PHE A 291 10.41 -14.50 -8.60
C PHE A 291 11.30 -13.60 -7.74
N THR A 292 11.05 -13.53 -6.43
CA THR A 292 11.85 -12.71 -5.52
C THR A 292 13.24 -13.32 -5.32
N LEU A 293 13.33 -14.64 -5.21
CA LEU A 293 14.59 -15.38 -5.15
C LEU A 293 15.39 -15.28 -6.46
N SER A 294 14.72 -15.33 -7.62
CA SER A 294 15.38 -15.17 -8.91
C SER A 294 15.96 -13.77 -9.07
N LEU A 295 15.26 -12.72 -8.65
CA LEU A 295 15.80 -11.37 -8.61
C LEU A 295 17.01 -11.27 -7.68
N ALA A 296 16.94 -11.85 -6.48
CA ALA A 296 18.06 -11.86 -5.55
C ALA A 296 19.28 -12.62 -6.12
N PHE A 297 19.04 -13.76 -6.77
CA PHE A 297 20.08 -14.55 -7.43
C PHE A 297 20.72 -13.78 -8.60
N VAL A 298 19.92 -13.16 -9.46
CA VAL A 298 20.43 -12.31 -10.56
C VAL A 298 21.26 -11.16 -10.02
N ALA A 299 20.82 -10.49 -8.94
CA ALA A 299 21.62 -9.45 -8.30
C ALA A 299 22.96 -9.99 -7.80
N LEU A 300 22.98 -11.17 -7.17
CA LEU A 300 24.20 -11.81 -6.69
C LEU A 300 25.16 -12.17 -7.83
N VAL A 301 24.65 -12.72 -8.92
CA VAL A 301 25.45 -13.01 -10.12
C VAL A 301 26.00 -11.72 -10.73
N MET A 302 25.20 -10.66 -10.82
CA MET A 302 25.66 -9.35 -11.30
C MET A 302 26.77 -8.76 -10.42
N PHE A 303 26.66 -8.90 -9.09
CA PHE A 303 27.74 -8.49 -8.19
C PHE A 303 28.99 -9.34 -8.34
N TYR A 304 28.84 -10.66 -8.51
CA TYR A 304 29.96 -11.55 -8.73
C TYR A 304 30.72 -11.20 -10.02
N CYS A 305 30.01 -11.00 -11.13
CA CYS A 305 30.60 -10.56 -12.39
C CYS A 305 31.24 -9.17 -12.29
N ALA A 306 30.63 -8.27 -11.50
CA ALA A 306 31.22 -6.96 -11.23
C ALA A 306 32.54 -7.06 -10.46
N VAL A 307 32.61 -7.90 -9.42
CA VAL A 307 33.83 -8.11 -8.61
C VAL A 307 34.95 -8.75 -9.43
N ILE A 308 34.65 -9.70 -10.31
CA ILE A 308 35.67 -10.30 -11.22
C ILE A 308 36.24 -9.25 -12.19
N SER A 309 35.49 -8.19 -12.45
CA SER A 309 35.89 -7.12 -13.37
C SER A 309 36.74 -6.02 -12.73
N PHE A 310 37.03 -6.13 -11.42
CA PHE A 310 37.94 -5.27 -10.67
C PHE A 310 39.22 -6.03 -10.31
#